data_AF-A0A6M2A972-F1
#
_entry.id   AF-A0A6M2A972-F1
#
_cell.length_a   1.000
_cell.length_b   1.000
_cell.length_c   1.000
_cell.angle_alpha   90.00
_cell.angle_beta   90.00
_cell.angle_gamma   90.00
#
_symmetry.space_group_name_H-M   'P 1'
#
loop_
_entity.id
_entity.type
_entity.pdbx_description
1 polymer ?
#
loop_
_entity_poly.entity_id
_entity_poly.type
_entity_poly.pdbx_seq_one_letter_code
_entity_poly.pdbx_strand_id
1 'polypeptide(L)'
;MTIREENSVGALEAMSRFAIDPRWLIYLPPTMSPTETCKEGEWLEHPTEAIAYYQKKGIKKLICEEKHMGSRAIVVVCRDHETAQKRFRIHGDEIGSCYTRTGRPFFSQAGTEQIFLEYLQEAITQSHLWETLQTNWICFDGELMPWSAKAQTLLKQQYASVGAAAEAALLEVNHLLSQAQSRSIAGLEELCDRAVEQQEMVASYRNAYRNYSWPVKTIEDYKFAPFHVLAHENSLNMDRDHLWHLHLIDQLCMNHSPLLQKTAHQLVEPENEESCQQAIEWWLALTKRGGEGMVVKPLDFTLKTEKGLVQPGLKCRGKEYLRLIYGLEYSVENNLNRLRKRGLKEKRSLALREYALGYEALRLFVSREPLYKVHEAVFGVLALECEPIDPRL
;
A
#
# COMPACT_ATOMS: atom_id res chain seq x y z
N MET A 1 -25.02 3.37 -4.64
CA MET A 1 -24.00 3.93 -3.74
C MET A 1 -24.10 5.44 -3.87
N THR A 2 -24.09 6.17 -2.76
CA THR A 2 -24.38 7.62 -2.74
C THR A 2 -23.09 8.39 -2.44
N ILE A 3 -22.79 9.39 -3.26
CA ILE A 3 -21.71 10.35 -3.02
C ILE A 3 -22.34 11.63 -2.47
N ARG A 4 -21.83 12.12 -1.35
CA ARG A 4 -22.33 13.36 -0.73
C ARG A 4 -21.78 14.59 -1.44
N GLU A 5 -22.50 15.70 -1.41
CA GLU A 5 -22.13 16.92 -2.12
C GLU A 5 -20.77 17.45 -1.66
N GLU A 6 -20.50 17.46 -0.35
CA GLU A 6 -19.23 17.89 0.23
C GLU A 6 -18.03 17.09 -0.30
N ASN A 7 -18.21 15.80 -0.52
CA ASN A 7 -17.19 14.89 -1.02
C ASN A 7 -16.93 15.12 -2.51
N SER A 8 -17.99 15.34 -3.29
CA SER A 8 -17.90 15.65 -4.72
C SER A 8 -17.11 16.93 -4.99
N VAL A 9 -17.31 17.96 -4.16
CA VAL A 9 -16.57 19.23 -4.29
C VAL A 9 -15.08 19.04 -4.04
N GLY A 10 -14.71 18.28 -3.00
CA GLY A 10 -13.30 17.95 -2.72
C GLY A 10 -12.64 17.18 -3.85
N ALA A 11 -13.33 16.18 -4.41
CA ALA A 11 -12.84 15.42 -5.55
C ALA A 11 -12.68 16.28 -6.80
N LEU A 12 -13.63 17.19 -7.08
CA LEU A 12 -13.56 18.09 -8.22
C LEU A 12 -12.33 19.01 -8.15
N GLU A 13 -12.03 19.56 -6.96
CA GLU A 13 -10.83 20.39 -6.76
C GLU A 13 -9.56 19.62 -7.09
N ALA A 14 -9.40 18.43 -6.49
CA ALA A 14 -8.20 17.62 -6.66
C ALA A 14 -8.01 17.20 -8.11
N MET A 15 -9.10 16.80 -8.77
CA MET A 15 -9.09 16.30 -10.14
C MET A 15 -8.84 17.41 -11.16
N SER A 16 -9.54 18.54 -11.06
CA SER A 16 -9.44 19.61 -12.07
C SER A 16 -8.13 20.39 -12.02
N ARG A 17 -7.40 20.34 -10.90
CA ARG A 17 -6.17 21.14 -10.72
C ARG A 17 -4.87 20.35 -10.78
N PHE A 18 -4.89 19.10 -10.33
CA PHE A 18 -3.64 18.38 -10.05
C PHE A 18 -3.55 17.01 -10.69
N ALA A 19 -4.64 16.51 -11.29
CA ALA A 19 -4.63 15.21 -11.92
C ALA A 19 -3.88 15.21 -13.26
N ILE A 20 -3.47 14.02 -13.69
CA ILE A 20 -2.95 13.80 -15.05
C ILE A 20 -4.06 14.03 -16.09
N ASP A 21 -3.73 13.87 -17.38
CA ASP A 21 -4.73 13.82 -18.44
C ASP A 21 -5.86 12.82 -18.09
N PRO A 22 -7.11 13.27 -17.99
CA PRO A 22 -8.23 12.40 -17.59
C PRO A 22 -8.40 11.18 -18.50
N ARG A 23 -7.92 11.22 -19.75
CA ARG A 23 -7.98 10.06 -20.67
C ARG A 23 -7.17 8.86 -20.18
N TRP A 24 -6.11 9.07 -19.40
CA TRP A 24 -5.33 8.01 -18.75
C TRP A 24 -5.96 7.50 -17.45
N LEU A 25 -6.84 8.30 -16.83
CA LEU A 25 -7.51 7.98 -15.56
C LEU A 25 -8.69 7.02 -15.77
N ILE A 26 -8.34 5.76 -16.03
CA ILE A 26 -9.30 4.67 -16.23
C ILE A 26 -9.65 3.92 -14.95
N TYR A 27 -8.92 4.21 -13.86
CA TYR A 27 -9.01 3.51 -12.58
C TYR A 27 -8.47 4.39 -11.46
N LEU A 28 -9.03 4.26 -10.26
CA LEU A 28 -8.35 4.64 -9.02
C LEU A 28 -8.44 3.49 -8.02
N PRO A 29 -7.35 3.23 -7.28
CA PRO A 29 -7.31 2.13 -6.34
C PRO A 29 -8.13 2.41 -5.09
N PRO A 30 -8.74 1.37 -4.48
CA PRO A 30 -9.42 1.53 -3.21
C PRO A 30 -8.44 1.66 -2.06
N THR A 31 -8.91 2.31 -1.00
CA THR A 31 -8.37 2.23 0.35
C THR A 31 -8.40 0.79 0.85
N MET A 32 -7.60 0.52 1.89
CA MET A 32 -7.49 -0.81 2.47
C MET A 32 -7.74 -0.76 3.97
N SER A 33 -8.56 -1.67 4.49
CA SER A 33 -8.79 -1.83 5.92
C SER A 33 -7.68 -2.66 6.57
N PRO A 34 -7.32 -2.38 7.84
CA PRO A 34 -6.50 -3.29 8.61
C PRO A 34 -7.32 -4.46 9.15
N THR A 35 -6.60 -5.46 9.65
CA THR A 35 -7.16 -6.56 10.45
C THR A 35 -7.77 -6.05 11.78
N GLU A 36 -8.57 -6.92 12.41
CA GLU A 36 -8.98 -6.73 13.82
C GLU A 36 -7.76 -6.63 14.74
N THR A 37 -7.90 -5.90 15.85
CA THR A 37 -6.82 -5.78 16.83
C THR A 37 -6.69 -7.07 17.64
N CYS A 38 -5.45 -7.43 17.98
CA CYS A 38 -5.21 -8.52 18.92
C CYS A 38 -5.84 -8.18 20.28
N LYS A 39 -6.44 -9.17 20.91
CA LYS A 39 -7.14 -8.98 22.20
C LYS A 39 -6.16 -8.81 23.37
N GLU A 40 -5.01 -9.47 23.29
CA GLU A 40 -4.00 -9.54 24.34
C GLU A 40 -2.59 -9.71 23.75
N GLY A 41 -1.57 -9.72 24.61
CA GLY A 41 -0.16 -9.85 24.21
C GLY A 41 0.49 -8.55 23.77
N GLU A 42 1.59 -8.66 23.04
CA GLU A 42 2.44 -7.53 22.64
C GLU A 42 2.10 -6.92 21.26
N TRP A 43 1.16 -7.53 20.54
CA TRP A 43 0.80 -7.16 19.18
C TRP A 43 -0.45 -6.29 19.16
N LEU A 44 -0.49 -5.32 18.25
CA LEU A 44 -1.70 -4.61 17.88
C LEU A 44 -2.40 -5.27 16.69
N GLU A 45 -1.62 -5.72 15.71
CA GLU A 45 -2.05 -6.45 14.52
C GLU A 45 -1.23 -7.75 14.43
N HIS A 46 -1.89 -8.87 14.14
CA HIS A 46 -1.26 -10.17 13.96
C HIS A 46 -1.97 -10.97 12.85
N PRO A 47 -1.26 -11.87 12.12
CA PRO A 47 -1.84 -12.70 11.06
C PRO A 47 -3.13 -13.44 11.47
N THR A 48 -3.20 -13.90 12.72
CA THR A 48 -4.31 -14.69 13.27
C THR A 48 -5.66 -14.00 13.07
N GLU A 49 -5.77 -12.70 13.37
CA GLU A 49 -7.01 -11.95 13.22
C GLU A 49 -7.43 -11.81 11.75
N ALA A 50 -6.46 -11.68 10.84
CA ALA A 50 -6.72 -11.54 9.41
C ALA A 50 -7.21 -12.87 8.81
N ILE A 51 -6.57 -13.99 9.18
CA ILE A 51 -6.98 -15.34 8.77
C ILE A 51 -8.37 -15.65 9.33
N ALA A 52 -8.60 -15.39 10.62
CA ALA A 52 -9.89 -15.61 11.27
C ALA A 52 -11.03 -14.79 10.64
N TYR A 53 -10.75 -13.59 10.13
CA TYR A 53 -11.75 -12.81 9.39
C TYR A 53 -12.27 -13.58 8.17
N TYR A 54 -11.36 -14.13 7.36
CA TYR A 54 -11.73 -14.87 6.15
C TYR A 54 -12.30 -16.27 6.46
N GLN A 55 -11.81 -16.94 7.50
CA GLN A 55 -12.35 -18.21 7.98
C GLN A 55 -13.83 -18.07 8.38
N LYS A 56 -14.18 -17.02 9.15
CA LYS A 56 -15.59 -16.69 9.51
C LYS A 56 -16.49 -16.42 8.30
N LYS A 57 -15.89 -16.14 7.14
CA LYS A 57 -16.58 -15.91 5.86
C LYS A 57 -16.60 -17.17 4.97
N GLY A 58 -16.05 -18.29 5.43
CA GLY A 58 -16.02 -19.56 4.71
C GLY A 58 -15.01 -19.61 3.56
N ILE A 59 -14.00 -18.73 3.57
CA ILE A 59 -12.97 -18.69 2.52
C ILE A 59 -11.92 -19.76 2.80
N LYS A 60 -11.64 -20.59 1.79
CA LYS A 60 -10.81 -21.80 1.94
C LYS A 60 -9.34 -21.60 1.58
N LYS A 61 -9.04 -20.61 0.75
CA LYS A 61 -7.68 -20.32 0.27
C LYS A 61 -7.43 -18.83 0.31
N LEU A 62 -6.33 -18.44 0.93
CA LEU A 62 -5.84 -17.08 1.01
C LEU A 62 -4.45 -17.02 0.38
N ILE A 63 -4.05 -15.80 0.08
CA ILE A 63 -2.68 -15.46 -0.24
C ILE A 63 -2.24 -14.28 0.64
N CYS A 64 -1.08 -14.43 1.26
CA CYS A 64 -0.39 -13.37 1.97
C CYS A 64 0.69 -12.83 1.05
N GLU A 65 0.60 -11.55 0.67
CA GLU A 65 1.62 -10.88 -0.13
C GLU A 65 2.40 -9.87 0.72
N GLU A 66 3.69 -9.71 0.46
CA GLU A 66 4.50 -8.68 1.10
C GLU A 66 3.86 -7.32 0.88
N LYS A 67 3.64 -6.59 1.99
CA LYS A 67 3.21 -5.21 1.90
C LYS A 67 4.45 -4.34 1.68
N HIS A 68 4.74 -4.06 0.41
CA HIS A 68 5.79 -3.13 0.04
C HIS A 68 5.51 -1.74 0.62
N MET A 69 6.54 -1.09 1.13
CA MET A 69 6.43 0.24 1.74
C MET A 69 6.95 1.31 0.77
N GLY A 70 6.04 1.85 -0.03
CA GLY A 70 6.35 2.88 -1.02
C GLY A 70 5.19 3.85 -1.21
N SER A 71 4.80 4.05 -2.45
CA SER A 71 3.55 4.71 -2.79
C SER A 71 2.85 3.96 -3.90
N ARG A 72 1.56 3.64 -3.71
CA ARG A 72 0.76 2.98 -4.73
C ARG A 72 0.74 3.77 -6.03
N ALA A 73 1.09 3.09 -7.10
CA ALA A 73 1.22 3.63 -8.45
C ALA A 73 0.39 2.78 -9.41
N ILE A 74 -0.49 3.44 -10.14
CA ILE A 74 -1.20 2.85 -11.26
C ILE A 74 -0.41 3.19 -12.51
N VAL A 75 -0.07 2.17 -13.29
CA VAL A 75 0.75 2.34 -14.49
C VAL A 75 -0.02 1.82 -15.69
N VAL A 76 -0.37 2.70 -16.61
CA VAL A 76 -0.90 2.33 -17.92
C VAL A 76 0.21 2.48 -18.93
N VAL A 77 0.47 1.42 -19.70
CA VAL A 77 1.52 1.40 -20.72
C VAL A 77 0.98 0.80 -22.01
N CYS A 78 1.25 1.47 -23.12
CA CYS A 78 0.94 1.08 -24.48
C CYS A 78 2.21 0.56 -25.17
N ARG A 79 2.02 -0.35 -26.13
CA ARG A 79 3.08 -0.89 -26.98
C ARG A 79 3.69 0.16 -27.90
N ASP A 80 2.89 1.15 -28.29
CA ASP A 80 3.25 2.21 -29.24
C ASP A 80 2.31 3.42 -29.11
N HIS A 81 2.69 4.55 -29.73
CA HIS A 81 1.88 5.78 -29.74
C HIS A 81 0.55 5.61 -30.48
N GLU A 82 0.51 4.76 -31.51
CA GLU A 82 -0.71 4.48 -32.27
C GLU A 82 -1.79 3.86 -31.37
N THR A 83 -1.38 2.98 -30.44
CA THR A 83 -2.28 2.40 -29.45
C THR A 83 -2.79 3.45 -28.47
N ALA A 84 -1.92 4.33 -27.95
CA ALA A 84 -2.34 5.43 -27.09
C ALA A 84 -3.38 6.33 -27.78
N GLN A 85 -3.16 6.63 -29.07
CA GLN A 85 -4.09 7.43 -29.87
C GLN A 85 -5.42 6.71 -30.13
N LYS A 86 -5.41 5.46 -30.57
CA LYS A 86 -6.64 4.73 -30.91
C LYS A 86 -7.45 4.34 -29.67
N ARG A 87 -6.77 3.90 -28.60
CA ARG A 87 -7.43 3.31 -27.43
C ARG A 87 -7.79 4.32 -26.35
N PHE A 88 -6.91 5.29 -26.10
CA PHE A 88 -7.05 6.29 -25.05
C PHE A 88 -7.35 7.69 -25.61
N ARG A 89 -7.29 7.87 -26.94
CA ARG A 89 -7.48 9.17 -27.60
C ARG A 89 -6.43 10.20 -27.20
N ILE A 90 -5.21 9.75 -26.91
CA ILE A 90 -4.06 10.61 -26.59
C ILE A 90 -3.42 11.08 -27.91
N HIS A 91 -3.08 12.36 -27.99
CA HIS A 91 -2.54 12.98 -29.22
C HIS A 91 -1.10 13.45 -29.08
N GLY A 92 -0.50 13.29 -27.89
CA GLY A 92 0.92 13.56 -27.67
C GLY A 92 1.78 12.32 -27.93
N ASP A 93 3.06 12.45 -27.59
CA ASP A 93 4.06 11.41 -27.77
C ASP A 93 4.12 10.45 -26.56
N GLU A 94 3.16 10.49 -25.65
CA GLU A 94 3.17 9.61 -24.48
C GLU A 94 2.73 8.18 -24.85
N ILE A 95 3.49 7.19 -24.38
CA ILE A 95 3.13 5.76 -24.49
C ILE A 95 2.40 5.25 -23.26
N GLY A 96 2.07 6.10 -22.28
CA GLY A 96 1.47 5.67 -21.03
C GLY A 96 1.42 6.77 -19.98
N SER A 97 1.08 6.40 -18.75
CA SER A 97 1.17 7.27 -17.57
C SER A 97 1.31 6.46 -16.28
N CYS A 98 2.05 7.01 -15.31
CA CYS A 98 2.22 6.51 -13.96
C CYS A 98 1.64 7.53 -12.96
N TYR A 99 0.55 7.16 -12.30
CA TYR A 99 -0.18 8.07 -11.41
C TYR A 99 -0.45 7.48 -10.04
N THR A 100 -0.60 8.38 -9.09
CA THR A 100 -0.84 8.06 -7.67
C THR A 100 -2.30 7.67 -7.42
N ARG A 101 -2.61 7.17 -6.22
CA ARG A 101 -3.98 6.86 -5.75
C ARG A 101 -4.99 8.02 -5.83
N THR A 102 -4.54 9.26 -6.03
CA THR A 102 -5.39 10.45 -6.21
C THR A 102 -5.41 10.99 -7.64
N GLY A 103 -4.88 10.22 -8.60
CA GLY A 103 -4.87 10.58 -10.02
C GLY A 103 -3.82 11.62 -10.41
N ARG A 104 -2.92 11.99 -9.49
CA ARG A 104 -1.83 12.95 -9.76
C ARG A 104 -0.63 12.26 -10.43
N PRO A 105 0.18 12.98 -11.23
CA PRO A 105 1.43 12.46 -11.75
C PRO A 105 2.31 11.90 -10.63
N PHE A 106 2.88 10.71 -10.83
CA PHE A 106 3.78 10.14 -9.83
C PHE A 106 5.10 10.92 -9.78
N PHE A 107 5.72 11.14 -10.94
CA PHE A 107 7.00 11.84 -11.06
C PHE A 107 6.77 13.34 -11.28
N SER A 108 7.54 14.17 -10.58
CA SER A 108 7.48 15.64 -10.73
C SER A 108 8.56 16.20 -11.67
N GLN A 109 9.60 15.42 -11.94
CA GLN A 109 10.69 15.81 -12.85
C GLN A 109 10.32 15.45 -14.28
N ALA A 110 10.48 16.39 -15.20
CA ALA A 110 10.19 16.18 -16.62
C ALA A 110 11.06 15.04 -17.18
N GLY A 111 10.47 14.17 -18.00
CA GLY A 111 11.14 13.05 -18.65
C GLY A 111 11.32 11.78 -17.80
N THR A 112 11.29 11.87 -16.46
CA THR A 112 11.45 10.68 -15.60
C THR A 112 10.33 9.65 -15.80
N GLU A 113 9.09 10.11 -15.96
CA GLU A 113 7.95 9.22 -16.25
C GLU A 113 8.12 8.49 -17.57
N GLN A 114 8.56 9.18 -18.62
CA GLN A 114 8.77 8.58 -19.93
C GLN A 114 9.87 7.52 -19.89
N ILE A 115 11.00 7.80 -19.24
CA ILE A 115 12.09 6.83 -19.03
C ILE A 115 11.57 5.60 -18.26
N PHE A 116 10.75 5.80 -17.22
CA PHE A 116 10.13 4.72 -16.47
C PHE A 116 9.23 3.84 -17.35
N LEU A 117 8.38 4.47 -18.18
CA LEU A 117 7.45 3.78 -19.07
C LEU A 117 8.18 3.02 -20.19
N GLU A 118 9.24 3.59 -20.76
CA GLU A 118 10.09 2.93 -21.76
C GLU A 118 10.76 1.68 -21.17
N TYR A 119 11.30 1.78 -19.95
CA TYR A 119 11.88 0.63 -19.26
C TYR A 119 10.85 -0.48 -19.03
N LEU A 120 9.64 -0.11 -18.59
CA LEU A 120 8.56 -1.07 -18.38
C LEU A 120 8.07 -1.68 -19.70
N GLN A 121 7.92 -0.87 -20.75
CA GLN A 121 7.53 -1.33 -22.09
C GLN A 121 8.54 -2.33 -22.66
N GLU A 122 9.84 -2.06 -22.49
CA GLU A 122 10.90 -2.98 -22.89
C GLU A 122 10.78 -4.30 -22.11
N ALA A 123 10.62 -4.25 -20.78
CA ALA A 123 10.44 -5.44 -19.96
C ALA A 123 9.20 -6.28 -20.37
N ILE A 124 8.08 -5.63 -20.69
CA ILE A 124 6.87 -6.32 -21.19
C ILE A 124 7.14 -6.99 -22.55
N THR A 125 7.91 -6.33 -23.41
CA THR A 125 8.28 -6.85 -24.73
C THR A 125 9.20 -8.07 -24.62
N GLN A 126 10.26 -7.97 -23.82
CA GLN A 126 11.22 -9.05 -23.63
C GLN A 126 10.60 -10.25 -22.88
N SER A 127 9.58 -10.01 -22.05
CA SER A 127 8.83 -11.07 -21.37
C SER A 127 7.70 -11.66 -22.21
N HIS A 128 7.48 -11.18 -23.44
CA HIS A 128 6.40 -11.64 -24.35
C HIS A 128 4.98 -11.49 -23.76
N LEU A 129 4.78 -10.52 -22.86
CA LEU A 129 3.47 -10.31 -22.24
C LEU A 129 2.45 -9.70 -23.20
N TRP A 130 2.87 -8.95 -24.21
CA TRP A 130 1.97 -8.47 -25.28
C TRP A 130 1.30 -9.63 -26.01
N GLU A 131 2.08 -10.64 -26.37
CA GLU A 131 1.63 -11.83 -27.08
C GLU A 131 0.84 -12.75 -26.13
N THR A 132 1.32 -12.95 -24.91
CA THR A 132 0.65 -13.78 -23.88
C THR A 132 -0.76 -13.27 -23.58
N LEU A 133 -0.93 -11.95 -23.49
CA LEU A 133 -2.23 -11.31 -23.20
C LEU A 133 -2.99 -10.87 -24.45
N GLN A 134 -2.40 -11.04 -25.64
CA GLN A 134 -2.96 -10.61 -26.93
C GLN A 134 -3.42 -9.14 -26.92
N THR A 135 -2.55 -8.26 -26.43
CA THR A 135 -2.87 -6.84 -26.19
C THR A 135 -1.74 -5.91 -26.64
N ASN A 136 -2.10 -4.65 -26.89
CA ASN A 136 -1.14 -3.56 -27.10
C ASN A 136 -1.15 -2.53 -25.96
N TRP A 137 -1.89 -2.76 -24.88
CA TRP A 137 -1.83 -1.94 -23.67
C TRP A 137 -2.10 -2.79 -22.42
N ILE A 138 -1.53 -2.36 -21.29
CA ILE A 138 -1.72 -3.02 -20.00
C ILE A 138 -1.86 -1.94 -18.92
N CYS A 139 -2.78 -2.16 -17.97
CA CYS A 139 -2.90 -1.40 -16.74
C CYS A 139 -2.43 -2.26 -15.55
N PHE A 140 -1.40 -1.79 -14.84
CA PHE A 140 -0.85 -2.41 -13.64
C PHE A 140 -1.27 -1.64 -12.39
N ASP A 141 -1.43 -2.38 -11.30
CA ASP A 141 -1.44 -1.86 -9.94
C ASP A 141 -0.19 -2.34 -9.22
N GLY A 142 0.54 -1.42 -8.61
CA GLY A 142 1.78 -1.74 -7.93
C GLY A 142 2.17 -0.72 -6.88
N GLU A 143 3.23 -1.03 -6.16
CA GLU A 143 3.88 -0.11 -5.24
C GLU A 143 5.20 0.38 -5.86
N LEU A 144 5.42 1.69 -5.86
CA LEU A 144 6.67 2.29 -6.32
C LEU A 144 7.47 2.82 -5.13
N MET A 145 8.69 2.32 -4.98
CA MET A 145 9.61 2.56 -3.86
C MET A 145 10.86 3.31 -4.34
N PRO A 146 11.56 4.07 -3.46
CA PRO A 146 11.34 4.18 -2.02
C PRO A 146 10.19 5.09 -1.62
N TRP A 147 9.69 4.91 -0.40
CA TRP A 147 8.74 5.84 0.22
C TRP A 147 9.30 7.27 0.29
N SER A 148 10.61 7.42 0.52
CA SER A 148 11.29 8.72 0.55
C SER A 148 11.15 9.52 -0.75
N ALA A 149 10.94 8.88 -1.90
CA ALA A 149 10.80 9.57 -3.18
C ALA A 149 9.59 10.51 -3.25
N LYS A 150 8.48 10.15 -2.57
CA LYS A 150 7.28 10.99 -2.48
C LYS A 150 7.09 11.64 -1.11
N ALA A 151 7.66 11.07 -0.06
CA ALA A 151 7.42 11.47 1.33
C ALA A 151 8.56 12.29 1.97
N GLN A 152 9.52 12.83 1.21
CA GLN A 152 10.69 13.51 1.79
C GLN A 152 10.33 14.65 2.74
N THR A 153 9.36 15.50 2.39
CA THR A 153 8.90 16.60 3.26
C THR A 153 8.29 16.06 4.55
N LEU A 154 7.44 15.03 4.44
CA LEU A 154 6.80 14.37 5.58
C LEU A 154 7.85 13.72 6.50
N LEU A 155 8.83 13.01 5.92
CA LEU A 155 9.95 12.43 6.64
C LEU A 155 10.73 13.48 7.43
N LYS A 156 11.07 14.62 6.83
CA LYS A 156 11.82 15.70 7.51
C LYS A 156 10.99 16.39 8.60
N GLN A 157 9.74 16.72 8.30
CA GLN A 157 8.93 17.59 9.16
C GLN A 157 8.20 16.85 10.28
N GLN A 158 7.84 15.58 10.09
CA GLN A 158 7.05 14.81 11.06
C GLN A 158 7.84 13.64 11.65
N TYR A 159 8.54 12.85 10.83
CA TYR A 159 9.17 11.63 11.33
C TYR A 159 10.54 11.89 11.98
N ALA A 160 11.47 12.47 11.23
CA ALA A 160 12.82 12.75 11.67
C ALA A 160 12.86 13.83 12.76
N SER A 161 11.95 14.81 12.72
CA SER A 161 11.82 15.84 13.74
C SER A 161 11.48 15.26 15.12
N VAL A 162 10.48 14.37 15.20
CA VAL A 162 10.09 13.67 16.43
C VAL A 162 11.25 12.80 16.93
N GLY A 163 11.89 12.03 16.04
CA GLY A 163 13.01 11.18 16.41
C GLY A 163 14.23 11.96 16.90
N ALA A 164 14.52 13.12 16.33
CA ALA A 164 15.64 13.97 16.75
C ALA A 164 15.35 14.69 18.08
N ALA A 165 14.13 15.19 18.26
CA ALA A 165 13.73 15.84 19.50
C ALA A 165 13.75 14.87 20.70
N ALA A 166 13.22 13.65 20.51
CA ALA A 166 13.20 12.64 21.56
C ALA A 166 14.63 12.17 21.93
N GLU A 167 15.50 11.96 20.94
CA GLU A 167 16.91 11.60 21.16
C GLU A 167 17.66 12.68 21.95
N ALA A 168 17.51 13.95 21.57
CA ALA A 168 18.17 15.07 22.25
C ALA A 168 17.67 15.23 23.70
N ALA A 169 16.36 15.11 23.93
CA ALA A 169 15.79 15.23 25.26
C ALA A 169 16.22 14.07 26.18
N LEU A 170 16.20 12.83 25.70
CA LEU A 170 16.57 11.66 26.50
C LEU A 170 18.05 11.66 26.88
N LEU A 171 18.93 12.23 26.05
CA LEU A 171 20.33 12.41 26.40
C LEU A 171 20.48 13.27 27.67
N GLU A 172 19.75 14.38 27.77
CA GLU A 172 19.79 15.25 28.95
C GLU A 172 19.10 14.60 30.16
N VAL A 173 17.97 13.92 29.95
CA VAL A 173 17.27 13.17 31.02
C VAL A 173 18.21 12.13 31.65
N ASN A 174 18.86 11.31 30.83
CA ASN A 174 19.79 10.30 31.31
C ASN A 174 20.99 10.91 32.04
N HIS A 175 21.50 12.04 31.56
CA HIS A 175 22.57 12.78 32.22
C HIS A 175 22.14 13.27 33.62
N LEU A 176 20.96 13.88 33.74
CA LEU A 176 20.44 14.38 35.02
C LEU A 176 20.12 13.25 36.00
N LEU A 177 19.54 12.13 35.53
CA LEU A 177 19.30 10.95 36.34
C LEU A 177 20.62 10.36 36.87
N SER A 178 21.65 10.25 36.02
CA SER A 178 22.98 9.79 36.43
C SER A 178 23.61 10.68 37.50
N GLN A 179 23.48 12.01 37.34
CA GLN A 179 23.95 12.97 38.35
C GLN A 179 23.19 12.81 39.68
N ALA A 180 21.88 12.65 39.64
CA ALA A 180 21.04 12.47 40.83
C ALA A 180 21.38 11.17 41.57
N GLN A 181 21.62 10.07 40.83
CA GLN A 181 22.11 8.80 41.38
C GLN A 181 23.48 8.96 42.06
N SER A 182 24.42 9.70 41.45
CA SER A 182 25.74 9.96 42.06
C SER A 182 25.65 10.71 43.40
N ARG A 183 24.55 11.44 43.63
CA ARG A 183 24.25 12.17 44.87
C ARG A 183 23.44 11.34 45.88
N SER A 184 23.21 10.06 45.59
CA SER A 184 22.45 9.13 46.45
C SER A 184 21.01 9.60 46.73
N ILE A 185 20.37 10.26 45.76
CA ILE A 185 18.94 10.58 45.83
C ILE A 185 18.14 9.28 45.62
N ALA A 186 17.26 8.94 46.57
CA ALA A 186 16.47 7.71 46.55
C ALA A 186 15.22 7.81 45.66
N GLY A 187 14.69 6.67 45.20
CA GLY A 187 13.43 6.58 44.46
C GLY A 187 13.56 6.95 42.98
N LEU A 188 14.74 6.74 42.39
CA LEU A 188 15.03 7.05 40.98
C LEU A 188 14.97 5.83 40.07
N GLU A 189 14.86 4.62 40.62
CA GLU A 189 14.97 3.36 39.91
C GLU A 189 13.95 3.28 38.75
N GLU A 190 12.68 3.53 39.03
CA GLU A 190 11.60 3.52 38.02
C GLU A 190 11.80 4.59 36.93
N LEU A 191 12.36 5.76 37.29
CA LEU A 191 12.63 6.83 36.33
C LEU A 191 13.78 6.46 35.39
N CYS A 192 14.81 5.79 35.92
CA CYS A 192 15.93 5.28 35.12
C CYS A 192 15.48 4.18 34.17
N ASP A 193 14.72 3.20 34.66
CA ASP A 193 14.21 2.10 33.85
C ASP A 193 13.34 2.63 32.70
N ARG A 194 12.43 3.57 33.01
CA ARG A 194 11.60 4.21 31.99
C ARG A 194 12.42 4.99 30.95
N ALA A 195 13.47 5.69 31.37
CA ALA A 195 14.32 6.45 30.46
C ALA A 195 15.10 5.53 29.50
N VAL A 196 15.56 4.37 29.99
CA VAL A 196 16.20 3.33 29.17
C VAL A 196 15.20 2.75 28.16
N GLU A 197 14.00 2.36 28.60
CA GLU A 197 12.95 1.86 27.69
C GLU A 197 12.57 2.89 26.60
N GLN A 198 12.44 4.17 26.98
CA GLN A 198 12.17 5.24 26.02
C GLN A 198 13.30 5.39 24.99
N GLN A 199 14.55 5.26 25.42
CA GLN A 199 15.71 5.35 24.52
C GLN A 199 15.70 4.21 23.48
N GLU A 200 15.37 2.99 23.90
CA GLU A 200 15.21 1.86 22.98
C GLU A 200 14.06 2.09 21.98
N MET A 201 12.91 2.59 22.45
CA MET A 201 11.78 2.89 21.58
C MET A 201 12.08 3.99 20.55
N VAL A 202 12.84 5.02 20.94
CA VAL A 202 13.31 6.07 20.02
C VAL A 202 14.25 5.49 18.96
N ALA A 203 15.19 4.64 19.35
CA ALA A 203 16.10 3.97 18.41
C ALA A 203 15.31 3.10 17.41
N SER A 204 14.37 2.29 17.89
CA SER A 204 13.50 1.46 17.07
C SER A 204 12.64 2.28 16.10
N TYR A 205 12.01 3.36 16.56
CA TYR A 205 11.25 4.28 15.71
C TYR A 205 12.12 4.90 14.60
N ARG A 206 13.36 5.30 14.94
CA ARG A 206 14.30 5.87 13.96
C ARG A 206 14.76 4.87 12.93
N ASN A 207 15.04 3.64 13.35
CA ASN A 207 15.39 2.55 12.45
C ASN A 207 14.22 2.23 11.51
N ALA A 208 12.99 2.21 12.02
CA ALA A 208 11.79 1.91 11.23
C ALA A 208 11.62 2.83 10.01
N TYR A 209 11.69 4.17 10.15
CA TYR A 209 11.53 5.05 8.97
C TYR A 209 12.75 5.07 8.04
N ARG A 210 13.96 4.76 8.57
CA ARG A 210 15.19 4.68 7.77
C ARG A 210 15.17 3.48 6.82
N ASN A 211 14.57 2.37 7.22
CA ASN A 211 14.46 1.16 6.39
C ASN A 211 13.73 1.40 5.05
N TYR A 212 12.90 2.44 4.96
CA TYR A 212 12.11 2.77 3.76
C TYR A 212 12.62 4.02 3.03
N SER A 213 13.84 4.46 3.34
CA SER A 213 14.42 5.70 2.84
C SER A 213 15.80 5.47 2.23
N TRP A 214 15.91 5.60 0.91
CA TRP A 214 17.20 5.69 0.22
C TRP A 214 17.22 6.85 -0.78
N PRO A 215 18.41 7.35 -1.15
CA PRO A 215 18.54 8.35 -2.20
C PRO A 215 18.14 7.80 -3.56
N VAL A 216 17.51 8.64 -4.38
CA VAL A 216 17.20 8.35 -5.79
C VAL A 216 17.94 9.36 -6.65
N LYS A 217 18.78 8.86 -7.56
CA LYS A 217 19.55 9.65 -8.53
C LYS A 217 19.15 9.31 -9.95
N THR A 218 18.88 8.04 -10.24
CA THR A 218 18.44 7.55 -11.56
C THR A 218 17.16 6.74 -11.44
N ILE A 219 16.57 6.34 -12.57
CA ILE A 219 15.38 5.49 -12.56
C ILE A 219 15.64 4.11 -11.94
N GLU A 220 16.88 3.63 -12.01
CA GLU A 220 17.29 2.31 -11.51
C GLU A 220 17.34 2.24 -9.97
N ASP A 221 17.35 3.40 -9.30
CA ASP A 221 17.25 3.49 -7.84
C ASP A 221 15.81 3.27 -7.34
N TYR A 222 14.80 3.35 -8.22
CA TYR A 222 13.43 2.99 -7.89
C TYR A 222 13.25 1.47 -7.91
N LYS A 223 12.26 0.99 -7.15
CA LYS A 223 11.73 -0.37 -7.26
C LYS A 223 10.23 -0.31 -7.48
N PHE A 224 9.76 -0.78 -8.63
CA PHE A 224 8.36 -0.98 -8.93
C PHE A 224 7.99 -2.44 -8.68
N ALA A 225 7.09 -2.66 -7.72
CA ALA A 225 6.55 -3.97 -7.40
C ALA A 225 5.07 -4.02 -7.81
N PRO A 226 4.75 -4.40 -9.06
CA PRO A 226 3.37 -4.68 -9.43
C PRO A 226 2.86 -5.88 -8.64
N PHE A 227 1.58 -5.85 -8.30
CA PHE A 227 0.87 -6.97 -7.66
C PHE A 227 -0.43 -7.32 -8.39
N HIS A 228 -0.96 -6.43 -9.26
CA HIS A 228 -2.07 -6.76 -10.15
C HIS A 228 -1.80 -6.33 -11.60
N VAL A 229 -2.19 -7.19 -12.53
CA VAL A 229 -2.38 -6.87 -13.96
C VAL A 229 -3.87 -6.65 -14.15
N LEU A 230 -4.35 -5.42 -13.93
CA LEU A 230 -5.78 -5.12 -13.76
C LEU A 230 -6.59 -5.31 -15.03
N ALA A 231 -6.12 -4.74 -16.14
CA ALA A 231 -6.86 -4.73 -17.39
C ALA A 231 -5.93 -4.64 -18.60
N HIS A 232 -6.40 -5.17 -19.72
CA HIS A 232 -5.80 -5.03 -21.04
C HIS A 232 -6.90 -5.10 -22.10
N GLU A 233 -6.55 -5.14 -23.38
CA GLU A 233 -7.54 -5.16 -24.45
C GLU A 233 -8.52 -6.32 -24.26
N ASN A 234 -9.82 -5.98 -24.26
CA ASN A 234 -10.96 -6.88 -24.08
C ASN A 234 -10.99 -7.72 -22.78
N SER A 235 -10.13 -7.46 -21.78
CA SER A 235 -10.12 -8.22 -20.53
C SER A 235 -10.03 -7.34 -19.29
N LEU A 236 -10.88 -7.65 -18.33
CA LEU A 236 -10.80 -7.20 -16.94
C LEU A 236 -10.38 -8.40 -16.10
N ASN A 237 -9.14 -8.41 -15.61
CA ASN A 237 -8.57 -9.60 -14.98
C ASN A 237 -8.91 -9.74 -13.50
N MET A 238 -9.90 -9.00 -12.99
CA MET A 238 -10.38 -9.10 -11.60
C MET A 238 -11.25 -10.36 -11.37
N ASP A 239 -11.37 -11.22 -12.39
CA ASP A 239 -11.92 -12.58 -12.38
C ASP A 239 -10.84 -13.67 -12.24
N ARG A 240 -9.56 -13.32 -12.43
CA ARG A 240 -8.41 -14.22 -12.26
C ARG A 240 -7.97 -14.23 -10.80
N ASP A 241 -7.45 -15.36 -10.32
CA ASP A 241 -6.90 -15.44 -8.97
C ASP A 241 -5.59 -14.64 -8.82
N HIS A 242 -5.17 -14.36 -7.59
CA HIS A 242 -3.94 -13.61 -7.34
C HIS A 242 -2.67 -14.35 -7.78
N LEU A 243 -2.65 -15.68 -7.82
CA LEU A 243 -1.50 -16.43 -8.32
C LEU A 243 -1.29 -16.20 -9.82
N TRP A 244 -2.37 -16.11 -10.59
CA TRP A 244 -2.30 -15.77 -12.01
C TRP A 244 -1.65 -14.41 -12.23
N HIS A 245 -2.03 -13.39 -11.45
CA HIS A 245 -1.38 -12.08 -11.52
C HIS A 245 0.11 -12.16 -11.17
N LEU A 246 0.45 -12.80 -10.06
CA LEU A 246 1.83 -12.91 -9.60
C LEU A 246 2.70 -13.73 -10.57
N HIS A 247 2.13 -14.71 -11.27
CA HIS A 247 2.83 -15.46 -12.32
C HIS A 247 3.23 -14.57 -13.51
N LEU A 248 2.33 -13.72 -13.99
CA LEU A 248 2.65 -12.75 -15.05
C LEU A 248 3.69 -11.74 -14.60
N ILE A 249 3.61 -11.30 -13.35
CA ILE A 249 4.59 -10.38 -12.75
C ILE A 249 5.95 -11.08 -12.60
N ASP A 250 5.97 -12.35 -12.22
CA ASP A 250 7.19 -13.14 -12.14
C ASP A 250 7.86 -13.27 -13.50
N GLN A 251 7.07 -13.47 -14.57
CA GLN A 251 7.51 -13.48 -15.96
C GLN A 251 8.08 -12.12 -16.39
N LEU A 252 7.39 -11.01 -16.06
CA LEU A 252 7.87 -9.66 -16.29
C LEU A 252 9.24 -9.40 -15.63
N CYS A 253 9.49 -9.98 -14.45
CA CYS A 253 10.71 -9.79 -13.69
C CYS A 253 11.86 -10.75 -14.05
N MET A 254 11.70 -11.66 -15.01
CA MET A 254 12.70 -12.72 -15.30
C MET A 254 14.07 -12.19 -15.75
N ASN A 255 14.12 -11.04 -16.44
CA ASN A 255 15.36 -10.52 -17.03
C ASN A 255 16.21 -9.70 -16.03
N HIS A 256 16.00 -9.87 -14.73
CA HIS A 256 16.76 -9.19 -13.66
C HIS A 256 16.85 -7.66 -13.83
N SER A 257 15.71 -7.03 -14.09
CA SER A 257 15.63 -5.57 -14.10
C SER A 257 15.95 -4.99 -12.71
N PRO A 258 16.81 -3.97 -12.59
CA PRO A 258 16.99 -3.22 -11.35
C PRO A 258 15.72 -2.46 -10.95
N LEU A 259 14.85 -2.10 -11.88
CA LEU A 259 13.61 -1.36 -11.59
C LEU A 259 12.49 -2.27 -11.08
N LEU A 260 12.39 -3.51 -11.57
CA LEU A 260 11.27 -4.39 -11.27
C LEU A 260 11.54 -5.29 -10.07
N GLN A 261 10.54 -5.43 -9.20
CA GLN A 261 10.64 -6.26 -8.01
C GLN A 261 9.45 -7.21 -7.93
N LYS A 262 9.75 -8.50 -7.71
CA LYS A 262 8.75 -9.53 -7.44
C LYS A 262 8.10 -9.32 -6.08
N THR A 263 6.84 -9.71 -5.95
CA THR A 263 6.13 -9.71 -4.67
C THR A 263 6.22 -11.07 -4.02
N ALA A 264 6.98 -11.15 -2.91
CA ALA A 264 7.04 -12.35 -2.10
C ALA A 264 5.65 -12.66 -1.54
N HIS A 265 5.27 -13.93 -1.57
CA HIS A 265 3.94 -14.36 -1.14
C HIS A 265 3.94 -15.76 -0.52
N GLN A 266 2.89 -16.05 0.24
CA GLN A 266 2.64 -17.33 0.89
C GLN A 266 1.16 -17.70 0.74
N LEU A 267 0.87 -18.94 0.33
CA LEU A 267 -0.49 -19.49 0.32
C LEU A 267 -0.90 -19.95 1.71
N VAL A 268 -2.17 -19.74 2.05
CA VAL A 268 -2.70 -20.11 3.36
C VAL A 268 -4.05 -20.81 3.20
N GLU A 269 -4.20 -21.96 3.85
CA GLU A 269 -5.46 -22.67 4.02
C GLU A 269 -5.97 -22.41 5.45
N PRO A 270 -7.01 -21.58 5.67
CA PRO A 270 -7.43 -21.16 7.01
C PRO A 270 -7.90 -22.27 7.95
N GLU A 271 -8.30 -23.43 7.41
CA GLU A 271 -8.71 -24.60 8.19
C GLU A 271 -7.54 -25.57 8.47
N ASN A 272 -6.33 -25.25 8.00
CA ASN A 272 -5.12 -26.03 8.23
C ASN A 272 -4.20 -25.26 9.19
N GLU A 273 -4.04 -25.77 10.41
CA GLU A 273 -3.22 -25.16 11.46
C GLU A 273 -1.75 -25.00 11.04
N GLU A 274 -1.17 -25.99 10.37
CA GLU A 274 0.22 -25.93 9.88
C GLU A 274 0.38 -24.83 8.82
N SER A 275 -0.56 -24.73 7.89
CA SER A 275 -0.56 -23.68 6.87
C SER A 275 -0.67 -22.28 7.49
N CYS A 276 -1.51 -22.11 8.50
CA CYS A 276 -1.63 -20.87 9.25
C CYS A 276 -0.33 -20.52 9.99
N GLN A 277 0.31 -21.51 10.61
CA GLN A 277 1.57 -21.33 11.33
C GLN A 277 2.72 -20.93 10.39
N GLN A 278 2.82 -21.55 9.21
CA GLN A 278 3.80 -21.17 8.19
C GLN A 278 3.63 -19.71 7.74
N ALA A 279 2.39 -19.24 7.59
CA ALA A 279 2.10 -17.85 7.25
C ALA A 279 2.52 -16.87 8.36
N ILE A 280 2.30 -17.24 9.62
CA ILE A 280 2.74 -16.46 10.79
C ILE A 280 4.26 -16.37 10.82
N GLU A 281 4.97 -17.49 10.67
CA GLU A 281 6.43 -17.53 10.68
C GLU A 281 7.03 -16.72 9.53
N TRP A 282 6.44 -16.81 8.34
CA TRP A 282 6.82 -16.00 7.20
C TRP A 282 6.66 -14.50 7.48
N TRP A 283 5.52 -14.09 8.06
CA TRP A 283 5.27 -12.69 8.43
C TRP A 283 6.24 -12.19 9.52
N LEU A 284 6.53 -13.01 10.54
CA LEU A 284 7.51 -12.70 11.59
C LEU A 284 8.91 -12.51 10.99
N ALA A 285 9.33 -13.40 10.09
CA ALA A 285 10.61 -13.28 9.40
C ALA A 285 10.69 -12.02 8.53
N LEU A 286 9.63 -11.72 7.77
CA LEU A 286 9.51 -10.55 6.91
C LEU A 286 9.58 -9.23 7.70
N THR A 287 8.84 -9.14 8.81
CA THR A 287 8.82 -7.93 9.63
C THR A 287 10.09 -7.76 10.45
N LYS A 288 10.71 -8.86 10.91
CA LYS A 288 12.00 -8.84 11.62
C LYS A 288 13.14 -8.28 10.75
N ARG A 289 13.12 -8.54 9.44
CA ARG A 289 14.10 -7.96 8.49
C ARG A 289 13.75 -6.53 8.02
N GLY A 290 12.72 -5.91 8.60
CA GLY A 290 12.33 -4.53 8.31
C GLY A 290 11.21 -4.36 7.29
N GLY A 291 10.56 -5.43 6.82
CA GLY A 291 9.36 -5.33 5.99
C GLY A 291 8.20 -4.69 6.75
N GLU A 292 7.33 -3.94 6.06
CA GLU A 292 6.17 -3.29 6.70
C GLU A 292 5.19 -4.31 7.28
N GLY A 293 5.01 -5.45 6.60
CA GLY A 293 4.05 -6.49 6.95
C GLY A 293 3.53 -7.17 5.71
N MET A 294 2.26 -7.56 5.74
CA MET A 294 1.62 -8.26 4.61
C MET A 294 0.22 -7.74 4.30
N VAL A 295 -0.24 -8.05 3.11
CA VAL A 295 -1.64 -7.94 2.70
C VAL A 295 -2.22 -9.34 2.56
N VAL A 296 -3.24 -9.66 3.35
CA VAL A 296 -3.94 -10.95 3.30
C VAL A 296 -5.16 -10.82 2.41
N LYS A 297 -5.23 -11.60 1.35
CA LYS A 297 -6.29 -11.58 0.34
C LYS A 297 -6.92 -12.96 0.22
N PRO A 298 -8.22 -13.08 -0.12
CA PRO A 298 -8.74 -14.33 -0.65
C PRO A 298 -7.98 -14.71 -1.91
N LEU A 299 -7.77 -16.00 -2.21
CA LEU A 299 -7.04 -16.39 -3.43
C LEU A 299 -7.75 -15.89 -4.70
N ASP A 300 -9.07 -16.12 -4.77
CA ASP A 300 -9.92 -15.54 -5.81
C ASP A 300 -10.08 -14.04 -5.60
N PHE A 301 -9.92 -13.24 -6.66
CA PHE A 301 -9.80 -11.80 -6.57
C PHE A 301 -11.07 -11.07 -6.09
N THR A 302 -12.23 -11.51 -6.58
CA THR A 302 -13.53 -10.93 -6.22
C THR A 302 -14.44 -12.00 -5.64
N LEU A 303 -14.69 -11.96 -4.32
CA LEU A 303 -15.56 -12.92 -3.65
C LEU A 303 -16.78 -12.29 -3.00
N LYS A 304 -17.95 -12.90 -3.27
CA LYS A 304 -19.22 -12.55 -2.64
C LYS A 304 -19.77 -13.77 -1.89
N THR A 305 -20.17 -13.54 -0.65
CA THR A 305 -20.90 -14.51 0.18
C THR A 305 -22.38 -14.12 0.25
N GLU A 306 -23.21 -14.94 0.88
CA GLU A 306 -24.60 -14.57 1.21
C GLU A 306 -24.69 -13.26 2.02
N LYS A 307 -23.64 -12.97 2.81
CA LYS A 307 -23.52 -11.75 3.63
C LYS A 307 -22.96 -10.55 2.86
N GLY A 308 -22.77 -10.67 1.54
CA GLY A 308 -22.25 -9.62 0.67
C GLY A 308 -20.78 -9.81 0.28
N LEU A 309 -20.21 -8.75 -0.31
CA LEU A 309 -18.84 -8.71 -0.80
C LEU A 309 -17.84 -8.88 0.36
N VAL A 310 -16.82 -9.70 0.14
CA VAL A 310 -15.72 -9.91 1.09
C VAL A 310 -14.66 -8.81 0.87
N GLN A 311 -13.85 -8.52 1.90
CA GLN A 311 -12.76 -7.56 1.75
C GLN A 311 -11.78 -8.10 0.70
N PRO A 312 -11.36 -7.29 -0.29
CA PRO A 312 -10.41 -7.72 -1.32
C PRO A 312 -8.98 -7.85 -0.76
N GLY A 313 -8.72 -7.28 0.40
CA GLY A 313 -7.45 -7.40 1.11
C GLY A 313 -7.51 -6.76 2.49
N LEU A 314 -6.80 -7.35 3.44
CA LEU A 314 -6.59 -6.80 4.77
C LEU A 314 -5.10 -6.58 5.00
N LYS A 315 -4.71 -5.37 5.42
CA LYS A 315 -3.32 -5.13 5.85
C LYS A 315 -3.10 -5.68 7.26
N CYS A 316 -1.96 -6.32 7.46
CA CYS A 316 -1.47 -6.79 8.75
C CYS A 316 -0.01 -6.35 8.90
N ARG A 317 0.21 -5.28 9.68
CA ARG A 317 1.49 -4.56 9.75
C ARG A 317 2.32 -5.00 10.94
N GLY A 318 3.64 -5.02 10.76
CA GLY A 318 4.61 -5.38 11.77
C GLY A 318 4.67 -4.40 12.94
N LYS A 319 5.06 -4.91 14.11
CA LYS A 319 5.17 -4.13 15.36
C LYS A 319 6.10 -2.92 15.21
N GLU A 320 7.26 -3.09 14.59
CA GLU A 320 8.21 -1.98 14.44
C GLU A 320 7.73 -0.94 13.43
N TYR A 321 7.07 -1.36 12.35
CA TYR A 321 6.44 -0.45 11.40
C TYR A 321 5.35 0.41 12.06
N LEU A 322 4.51 -0.19 12.91
CA LEU A 322 3.38 0.51 13.53
C LEU A 322 3.81 1.67 14.44
N ARG A 323 5.09 1.78 14.84
CA ARG A 323 5.62 2.98 15.50
C ARG A 323 5.49 4.24 14.63
N LEU A 324 5.56 4.08 13.30
CA LEU A 324 5.40 5.18 12.34
C LEU A 324 3.95 5.64 12.19
N ILE A 325 2.99 4.84 12.67
CA ILE A 325 1.56 5.11 12.53
C ILE A 325 0.94 5.52 13.86
N TYR A 326 1.28 4.83 14.94
CA TYR A 326 0.70 5.01 16.26
C TYR A 326 1.60 5.77 17.24
N GLY A 327 2.83 6.10 16.82
CA GLY A 327 3.82 6.81 17.62
C GLY A 327 4.86 5.89 18.26
N LEU A 328 5.98 6.47 18.68
CA LEU A 328 7.15 5.70 19.14
C LEU A 328 6.86 4.83 20.39
N GLU A 329 6.00 5.30 21.31
CA GLU A 329 5.63 4.63 22.57
C GLU A 329 4.33 3.81 22.47
N TYR A 330 3.80 3.58 21.26
CA TYR A 330 2.49 2.93 21.13
C TYR A 330 2.46 1.51 21.74
N SER A 331 3.62 0.85 21.79
CA SER A 331 3.79 -0.50 22.31
C SER A 331 3.81 -0.60 23.83
N VAL A 332 3.87 0.52 24.56
CA VAL A 332 3.73 0.54 26.02
C VAL A 332 2.35 0.01 26.39
N GLU A 333 2.27 -0.89 27.38
CA GLU A 333 1.05 -1.65 27.70
C GLU A 333 -0.21 -0.77 27.81
N ASN A 334 -0.13 0.33 28.56
CA ASN A 334 -1.25 1.27 28.72
C ASN A 334 -1.68 1.93 27.41
N ASN A 335 -0.73 2.28 26.54
CA ASN A 335 -1.01 2.85 25.21
C ASN A 335 -1.61 1.78 24.29
N LEU A 336 -1.01 0.59 24.24
CA LEU A 336 -1.47 -0.53 23.43
C LEU A 336 -2.90 -0.93 23.79
N ASN A 337 -3.19 -1.06 25.09
CA ASN A 337 -4.53 -1.39 25.58
C ASN A 337 -5.60 -0.36 25.19
N ARG A 338 -5.24 0.93 25.16
CA ARG A 338 -6.12 2.00 24.65
C ARG A 338 -6.34 1.87 23.15
N LEU A 339 -5.29 1.58 22.38
CA LEU A 339 -5.33 1.48 20.92
C LEU A 339 -6.08 0.25 20.40
N ARG A 340 -6.22 -0.81 21.20
CA ARG A 340 -7.06 -1.97 20.87
C ARG A 340 -8.52 -1.60 20.61
N LYS A 341 -9.03 -0.52 21.25
CA LYS A 341 -10.39 -0.01 21.07
C LYS A 341 -10.48 0.86 19.82
N ARG A 342 -10.53 0.24 18.63
CA ARG A 342 -10.70 0.95 17.34
C ARG A 342 -11.87 0.42 16.52
N GLY A 343 -12.60 1.31 15.85
CA GLY A 343 -13.72 0.97 14.96
C GLY A 343 -13.23 0.70 13.54
N LEU A 344 -13.53 -0.48 13.00
CA LEU A 344 -13.14 -0.86 11.63
C LEU A 344 -14.30 -0.79 10.62
N LYS A 345 -15.53 -0.65 11.10
CA LYS A 345 -16.75 -0.76 10.26
C LYS A 345 -16.74 0.25 9.11
N GLU A 346 -16.44 1.50 9.40
CA GLU A 346 -16.44 2.58 8.41
C GLU A 346 -15.33 2.38 7.37
N LYS A 347 -14.09 2.11 7.81
CA LYS A 347 -12.97 1.82 6.91
C LYS A 347 -13.23 0.60 6.01
N ARG A 348 -13.79 -0.48 6.57
CA ARG A 348 -14.20 -1.68 5.81
C ARG A 348 -15.27 -1.35 4.78
N SER A 349 -16.27 -0.56 5.16
CA SER A 349 -17.33 -0.15 4.23
C SER A 349 -16.83 0.78 3.13
N LEU A 350 -15.89 1.67 3.43
CA LEU A 350 -15.25 2.57 2.47
C LEU A 350 -14.46 1.76 1.44
N ALA A 351 -13.59 0.85 1.89
CA ALA A 351 -12.80 -0.02 1.03
C ALA A 351 -13.65 -0.83 0.04
N LEU A 352 -14.78 -1.38 0.47
CA LEU A 352 -15.68 -2.13 -0.42
C LEU A 352 -16.38 -1.25 -1.47
N ARG A 353 -16.77 -0.02 -1.09
CA ARG A 353 -17.43 0.93 -2.01
C ARG A 353 -16.46 1.42 -3.08
N GLU A 354 -15.26 1.84 -2.67
CA GLU A 354 -14.20 2.25 -3.58
C GLU A 354 -13.74 1.11 -4.47
N TYR A 355 -13.66 -0.12 -3.93
CA TYR A 355 -13.31 -1.29 -4.72
C TYR A 355 -14.35 -1.56 -5.83
N ALA A 356 -15.63 -1.50 -5.50
CA ALA A 356 -16.71 -1.68 -6.47
C ALA A 356 -16.68 -0.60 -7.57
N LEU A 357 -16.35 0.64 -7.21
CA LEU A 357 -16.17 1.73 -8.18
C LEU A 357 -14.94 1.53 -9.08
N GLY A 358 -13.80 1.14 -8.51
CA GLY A 358 -12.60 0.85 -9.28
C GLY A 358 -12.82 -0.30 -10.26
N TYR A 359 -13.51 -1.37 -9.82
CA TYR A 359 -13.96 -2.45 -10.69
C TYR A 359 -14.84 -1.94 -11.83
N GLU A 360 -15.85 -1.13 -11.51
CA GLU A 360 -16.80 -0.60 -12.50
C GLU A 360 -16.11 0.33 -13.52
N ALA A 361 -15.19 1.19 -13.07
CA ALA A 361 -14.41 2.06 -13.95
C ALA A 361 -13.65 1.26 -15.01
N LEU A 362 -12.93 0.22 -14.60
CA LEU A 362 -12.20 -0.65 -15.52
C LEU A 362 -13.16 -1.43 -16.43
N ARG A 363 -14.25 -1.98 -15.89
CA ARG A 363 -15.27 -2.70 -16.68
C ARG A 363 -15.84 -1.83 -17.79
N LEU A 364 -16.23 -0.60 -17.46
CA LEU A 364 -16.74 0.38 -18.42
C LEU A 364 -15.67 0.74 -19.46
N PHE A 365 -14.43 0.96 -19.02
CA PHE A 365 -13.33 1.30 -19.93
C PHE A 365 -13.02 0.17 -20.91
N VAL A 366 -12.92 -1.07 -20.44
CA VAL A 366 -12.69 -2.28 -21.27
C VAL A 366 -13.84 -2.49 -22.25
N SER A 367 -15.08 -2.22 -21.82
CA SER A 367 -16.29 -2.32 -22.66
C SER A 367 -16.45 -1.16 -23.65
N ARG A 368 -15.47 -0.24 -23.73
CA ARG A 368 -15.46 0.92 -24.63
C ARG A 368 -16.66 1.87 -24.43
N GLU A 369 -17.18 1.94 -23.21
CA GLU A 369 -18.20 2.91 -22.84
C GLU A 369 -17.63 4.36 -22.93
N PRO A 370 -18.49 5.38 -23.07
CA PRO A 370 -18.06 6.76 -23.10
C PRO A 370 -17.24 7.15 -21.86
N LEU A 371 -16.20 7.98 -22.05
CA LEU A 371 -15.25 8.34 -21.00
C LEU A 371 -15.90 8.94 -19.75
N TYR A 372 -16.99 9.71 -19.90
CA TYR A 372 -17.68 10.30 -18.75
C TYR A 372 -18.28 9.25 -17.80
N LYS A 373 -18.67 8.06 -18.29
CA LYS A 373 -19.17 6.97 -17.42
C LYS A 373 -18.02 6.33 -16.62
N VAL A 374 -16.86 6.17 -17.26
CA VAL A 374 -15.63 5.72 -16.58
C VAL A 374 -15.25 6.75 -15.50
N HIS A 375 -15.27 8.03 -15.84
CA HIS A 375 -14.94 9.12 -14.92
C HIS A 375 -15.92 9.27 -13.77
N GLU A 376 -17.21 9.01 -13.97
CA GLU A 376 -18.18 8.97 -12.87
C GLU A 376 -17.73 7.99 -11.78
N ALA A 377 -17.29 6.79 -12.17
CA ALA A 377 -16.81 5.79 -11.22
C ALA A 377 -15.46 6.19 -10.58
N VAL A 378 -14.51 6.66 -11.39
CA VAL A 378 -13.20 7.14 -10.91
C VAL A 378 -13.33 8.30 -9.93
N PHE A 379 -14.18 9.28 -10.24
CA PHE A 379 -14.40 10.45 -9.40
C PHE A 379 -15.13 10.06 -8.12
N GLY A 380 -16.00 9.05 -8.20
CA GLY A 380 -16.61 8.45 -7.02
C GLY A 380 -15.57 7.92 -6.03
N VAL A 381 -14.49 7.26 -6.48
CA VAL A 381 -13.41 6.79 -5.59
C VAL A 381 -12.75 7.97 -4.89
N LEU A 382 -12.40 9.01 -5.65
CA LEU A 382 -11.74 10.19 -5.11
C LEU A 382 -12.64 10.95 -4.11
N ALA A 383 -13.95 11.02 -4.38
CA ALA A 383 -14.91 11.64 -3.48
C ALA A 383 -15.06 10.83 -2.18
N LEU A 384 -15.09 9.51 -2.26
CA LEU A 384 -15.13 8.64 -1.08
C LEU A 384 -13.88 8.78 -0.20
N GLU A 385 -12.71 8.97 -0.80
CA GLU A 385 -11.46 9.24 -0.07
C GLU A 385 -11.47 10.58 0.71
N CYS A 386 -12.41 11.50 0.43
CA CYS A 386 -12.60 12.70 1.24
C CYS A 386 -13.40 12.45 2.53
N GLU A 387 -14.00 11.28 2.73
CA GLU A 387 -14.72 10.95 3.97
C GLU A 387 -13.75 10.92 5.17
N PRO A 388 -14.07 11.60 6.29
CA PRO A 388 -13.18 11.64 7.44
C PRO A 388 -13.12 10.26 8.12
N ILE A 389 -11.97 9.61 8.01
CA ILE A 389 -11.69 8.32 8.64
C ILE A 389 -10.39 8.43 9.43
N ASP A 390 -10.24 7.62 10.49
CA ASP A 390 -9.00 7.50 11.24
C ASP A 390 -7.82 7.18 10.29
N PRO A 391 -6.84 8.09 10.15
CA PRO A 391 -5.75 7.95 9.17
C PRO A 391 -4.77 6.83 9.54
N ARG A 392 -4.87 6.26 10.75
CA ARG A 392 -4.02 5.16 11.22
C ARG A 392 -4.47 3.79 10.70
N LEU A 393 -5.65 3.71 10.10
CA LEU A 393 -6.29 2.47 9.62
C LEU A 393 -5.83 2.04 8.23
#